data_AF-A0A1B6MLY7-F1
#
_entry.id   AF-A0A1B6MLY7-F1
#
_cell.length_a   1.000
_cell.length_b   1.000
_cell.length_c   1.000
_cell.angle_alpha   90.00
_cell.angle_beta   90.00
_cell.angle_gamma   90.00
#
_symmetry.space_group_name_H-M   'P 1'
#
loop_
_entity.id
_entity.type
_entity.pdbx_description
1 polymer ?
#
loop_
_entity_poly.entity_id
_entity_poly.type
_entity_poly.pdbx_seq_one_letter_code
_entity_poly.pdbx_strand_id
1 'polypeptide(L)'
;FQCCRGEHFTYSSLGNEPDEDEDLVIEANDSGSLLLANIQTDSNRLAMPCKTSRNISDMLIGFSTSPGHVSMRDPERGSWYIQTLCKVLCKYAKDSSLYEILKTVIQNLSNKQNGECEYIHSRMINQGFFREFFFQPGILDDS
;
A
#
# COMPACT_ATOMS: atom_id res chain seq x y z
N PHE A 1 -20.82 -17.59 -3.85
CA PHE A 1 -20.02 -16.51 -3.24
C PHE A 1 -19.43 -15.63 -4.34
N GLN A 2 -19.73 -14.33 -4.35
CA GLN A 2 -19.14 -13.40 -5.32
C GLN A 2 -17.87 -12.79 -4.70
N CYS A 3 -16.73 -13.41 -4.98
CA CYS A 3 -15.43 -12.89 -4.60
C CYS A 3 -14.87 -12.03 -5.74
N CYS A 4 -14.33 -10.86 -5.43
CA CYS A 4 -13.57 -10.11 -6.41
C CYS A 4 -12.25 -10.86 -6.64
N ARG A 5 -12.15 -11.63 -7.73
CA ARG A 5 -10.86 -12.13 -8.21
C ARG A 5 -10.10 -10.92 -8.74
N GLY A 6 -9.13 -10.44 -7.96
CA GLY A 6 -8.08 -9.60 -8.53
C GLY A 6 -7.23 -10.51 -9.41
N GLU A 7 -7.52 -10.57 -10.70
CA GLU A 7 -6.60 -11.16 -11.65
C GLU A 7 -5.56 -10.13 -12.09
N HIS A 8 -4.30 -10.55 -11.95
CA HIS A 8 -3.09 -10.09 -12.63
C HIS A 8 -2.69 -8.61 -12.42
N PHE A 9 -1.70 -8.41 -11.57
CA PHE A 9 -0.98 -7.16 -11.40
C PHE A 9 -0.01 -6.95 -12.57
N THR A 10 -0.41 -6.22 -13.61
CA THR A 10 0.52 -5.70 -14.64
C THR A 10 0.80 -4.23 -14.41
N TYR A 11 1.68 -3.95 -13.45
CA TYR A 11 2.51 -2.77 -13.58
C TYR A 11 3.81 -3.20 -14.26
N SER A 12 3.98 -2.78 -15.52
CA SER A 12 5.14 -2.97 -16.42
C SER A 12 4.93 -4.04 -17.51
N SER A 13 4.59 -3.58 -18.72
CA SER A 13 4.80 -4.35 -19.94
C SER A 13 6.31 -4.44 -20.24
N LEU A 14 6.99 -5.42 -19.66
CA LEU A 14 8.19 -6.00 -20.25
C LEU A 14 8.01 -7.51 -20.17
N GLY A 15 7.91 -8.13 -21.34
CA GLY A 15 7.62 -9.55 -21.46
C GLY A 15 8.72 -10.45 -20.91
N ASN A 16 8.32 -11.72 -20.82
CA ASN A 16 9.07 -12.95 -20.55
C ASN A 16 9.04 -13.41 -19.09
N GLU A 17 8.17 -14.39 -18.82
CA GLU A 17 8.36 -15.43 -17.79
C GLU A 17 9.38 -16.47 -18.31
N PRO A 18 10.13 -17.20 -17.45
CA PRO A 18 9.56 -18.27 -16.63
C PRO A 18 9.96 -18.25 -15.14
N ASP A 19 9.09 -18.93 -14.37
CA ASP A 19 9.13 -19.37 -12.97
C ASP A 19 10.51 -19.78 -12.44
N GLU A 20 10.88 -19.33 -11.22
CA GLU A 20 11.44 -20.15 -10.11
C GLU A 20 11.24 -19.37 -8.78
N ASP A 21 10.90 -20.09 -7.71
CA ASP A 21 10.61 -19.58 -6.37
C ASP A 21 11.75 -18.70 -5.79
N GLU A 22 11.51 -17.41 -5.56
CA GLU A 22 12.31 -16.63 -4.59
C GLU A 22 11.43 -15.79 -3.67
N ASP A 23 11.51 -16.12 -2.38
CA ASP A 23 11.02 -15.30 -1.29
C ASP A 23 11.61 -13.88 -1.41
N LEU A 24 10.77 -12.89 -1.74
CA LEU A 24 11.13 -11.48 -1.70
C LEU A 24 11.29 -11.02 -0.24
N VAL A 25 12.42 -11.38 0.36
CA VAL A 25 12.97 -10.70 1.53
C VAL A 25 13.48 -9.35 1.05
N ILE A 26 12.67 -8.31 1.19
CA ILE A 26 13.16 -6.93 1.03
C ILE A 26 13.93 -6.59 2.31
N GLU A 27 15.20 -6.99 2.36
CA GLU A 27 16.12 -6.47 3.36
C GLU A 27 16.39 -5.01 3.06
N ALA A 28 16.00 -4.15 4.00
CA ALA A 28 16.32 -2.74 3.99
C ALA A 28 17.82 -2.57 4.23
N ASN A 29 18.61 -2.54 3.16
CA ASN A 29 20.01 -2.15 3.23
C ASN A 29 20.11 -0.62 3.14
N ASP A 30 20.19 -0.01 4.31
CA ASP A 30 20.77 1.31 4.50
C ASP A 30 22.29 1.25 4.19
N SER A 31 22.77 2.31 3.52
CA SER A 31 24.17 2.73 3.40
C SER A 31 25.12 1.91 2.52
N GLY A 32 25.52 2.48 1.37
CA GLY A 32 26.78 2.10 0.70
C GLY A 32 26.92 2.41 -0.78
N SER A 33 27.23 3.68 -1.11
CA SER A 33 27.97 4.15 -2.29
C SER A 33 28.52 3.09 -3.27
N LEU A 34 27.99 3.06 -4.50
CA LEU A 34 28.78 2.72 -5.70
C LEU A 34 29.12 4.00 -6.46
N LEU A 35 30.25 4.58 -6.06
CA LEU A 35 31.18 5.41 -6.82
C LEU A 35 30.66 5.97 -8.16
N LEU A 36 30.15 7.20 -8.12
CA LEU A 36 30.44 8.17 -9.18
C LEU A 36 31.41 9.21 -8.64
N ALA A 37 32.68 8.82 -8.53
CA ALA A 37 33.76 9.79 -8.47
C ALA A 37 34.67 9.55 -9.69
N ASN A 38 34.60 10.50 -10.63
CA ASN A 38 35.52 10.77 -11.75
C ASN A 38 35.03 10.51 -13.18
N ILE A 39 33.84 10.99 -13.56
CA ILE A 39 33.56 11.21 -14.99
C ILE A 39 33.03 12.63 -15.21
N GLN A 40 33.94 13.54 -15.56
CA GLN A 40 33.61 14.83 -16.16
C GLN A 40 33.69 14.63 -17.67
N THR A 41 32.54 14.65 -18.36
CA THR A 41 32.49 14.54 -19.83
C THR A 41 32.21 15.92 -20.42
N ASP A 42 33.08 16.36 -21.33
CA ASP A 42 33.05 17.65 -22.02
C ASP A 42 32.21 17.63 -23.32
N SER A 43 31.67 16.47 -23.69
CA SER A 43 30.95 16.28 -24.94
C SER A 43 29.45 16.51 -24.78
N ASN A 44 28.92 17.42 -25.61
CA ASN A 44 27.51 17.79 -25.74
C ASN A 44 26.66 16.58 -26.16
N ARG A 45 26.25 15.74 -25.21
CA ARG A 45 25.20 14.77 -25.44
C ARG A 45 23.87 15.53 -25.33
N LEU A 46 23.13 15.60 -26.43
CA LEU A 46 21.67 15.75 -26.40
C LEU A 46 21.12 14.49 -25.70
N ALA A 47 21.38 14.38 -24.40
CA ALA A 47 20.90 13.33 -23.55
C ALA A 47 19.41 13.62 -23.37
N MET A 48 18.59 12.78 -24.01
CA MET A 48 17.21 12.60 -23.57
C MET A 48 17.23 12.54 -22.04
N PRO A 49 16.43 13.34 -21.32
CA PRO A 49 16.40 13.26 -19.87
C PRO A 49 16.01 11.82 -19.52
N CYS A 50 17.01 11.04 -19.08
CA CYS A 50 16.78 9.77 -18.42
C CYS A 50 15.88 10.12 -17.26
N LYS A 51 14.64 9.62 -17.32
CA LYS A 51 13.59 9.87 -16.34
C LYS A 51 14.22 9.66 -14.97
N THR A 52 14.39 10.74 -14.22
CA THR A 52 14.68 10.63 -12.80
C THR A 52 13.59 9.72 -12.26
N SER A 53 13.97 8.53 -11.78
CA SER A 53 13.05 7.74 -10.99
C SER A 53 12.71 8.64 -9.82
N ARG A 54 11.54 9.29 -9.87
CA ARG A 54 11.05 10.08 -8.75
C ARG A 54 10.94 9.07 -7.62
N ASN A 55 11.82 9.19 -6.63
CA ASN A 55 11.76 8.35 -5.44
C ASN A 55 10.31 8.39 -4.95
N ILE A 56 9.67 7.23 -4.98
CA ILE A 56 8.30 7.08 -4.55
C ILE A 56 8.33 7.18 -3.02
N SER A 57 7.92 8.33 -2.48
CA SER A 57 7.84 8.61 -1.05
C SER A 57 6.43 9.06 -0.67
N ASP A 58 6.18 9.13 0.64
CA ASP A 58 4.92 9.64 1.20
C ASP A 58 3.68 8.83 0.78
N MET A 59 3.81 7.50 0.65
CA MET A 59 2.68 6.62 0.36
C MET A 59 2.47 5.56 1.45
N LEU A 60 1.21 5.40 1.84
CA LEU A 60 0.74 4.33 2.72
C LEU A 60 -0.37 3.55 2.00
N ILE A 61 -0.11 2.28 1.68
CA ILE A 61 -0.98 1.47 0.84
C ILE A 61 -1.69 0.43 1.70
N GLY A 62 -3.03 0.48 1.73
CA GLY A 62 -3.87 -0.51 2.41
C GLY A 62 -4.52 -1.48 1.40
N PHE A 63 -4.25 -2.76 1.55
CA PHE A 63 -4.85 -3.83 0.74
C PHE A 63 -5.96 -4.54 1.52
N SER A 64 -7.09 -4.79 0.86
CA SER A 64 -8.19 -5.56 1.44
C SER A 64 -7.81 -7.01 1.74
N THR A 65 -6.86 -7.56 0.99
CA THR A 65 -6.29 -8.88 1.23
C THR A 65 -4.79 -8.94 1.06
N SER A 66 -4.16 -9.93 1.67
CA SER A 66 -2.82 -10.37 1.31
C SER A 66 -2.80 -11.05 -0.05
N PRO A 67 -1.63 -11.11 -0.72
CA PRO A 67 -1.45 -11.91 -1.93
C PRO A 67 -1.96 -13.35 -1.76
N GLY A 68 -2.50 -13.92 -2.83
CA GLY A 68 -3.08 -15.27 -2.82
C GLY A 68 -4.47 -15.39 -2.17
N HIS A 69 -5.01 -14.33 -1.57
CA HIS A 69 -6.30 -14.37 -0.87
C HIS A 69 -7.37 -13.51 -1.56
N VAL A 70 -8.62 -13.94 -1.44
CA VAL A 70 -9.78 -13.28 -2.05
C VAL A 70 -10.37 -12.19 -1.16
N SER A 71 -10.66 -11.03 -1.76
CA SER A 71 -11.32 -9.94 -1.03
C SER A 71 -12.80 -10.22 -0.79
N MET A 72 -13.19 -10.22 0.48
CA MET A 72 -14.55 -10.51 0.91
C MET A 72 -15.52 -9.35 0.68
N ARG A 73 -16.69 -9.66 0.13
CA ARG A 73 -17.75 -8.70 -0.19
C ARG A 73 -19.10 -9.21 0.30
N ASP A 74 -19.85 -8.31 0.95
CA ASP A 74 -21.27 -8.49 1.18
C ASP A 74 -22.05 -8.00 -0.07
N PRO A 75 -22.98 -8.79 -0.63
CA PRO A 75 -23.74 -8.41 -1.81
C PRO A 75 -24.45 -7.07 -1.70
N GLU A 76 -24.99 -6.75 -0.52
CA GLU A 76 -25.84 -5.59 -0.27
C GLU A 76 -25.04 -4.43 0.36
N ARG A 77 -24.08 -4.75 1.23
CA ARG A 77 -23.34 -3.78 2.05
C ARG A 77 -21.95 -3.44 1.50
N GLY A 78 -21.51 -4.13 0.45
CA GLY A 78 -20.23 -3.89 -0.22
C GLY A 78 -19.03 -4.60 0.43
N SER A 79 -17.82 -4.15 0.10
CA SER A 79 -16.57 -4.76 0.57
C SER A 79 -16.46 -4.73 2.09
N TRP A 80 -16.07 -5.84 2.70
CA TRP A 80 -15.87 -5.88 4.15
C TRP A 80 -14.74 -4.95 4.58
N TYR A 81 -13.66 -4.85 3.78
CA TYR A 81 -12.57 -3.90 4.03
C TYR A 81 -13.05 -2.46 4.09
N ILE A 82 -13.71 -1.97 3.02
CA ILE A 82 -14.23 -0.60 2.94
C ILE A 82 -15.25 -0.31 4.05
N GLN A 83 -16.17 -1.25 4.34
CA GLN A 83 -17.10 -1.08 5.46
C GLN A 83 -16.37 -0.87 6.79
N THR A 84 -15.34 -1.65 7.07
CA THR A 84 -14.53 -1.52 8.28
C THR A 84 -13.73 -0.22 8.26
N LEU A 85 -13.11 0.13 7.14
CA LEU A 85 -12.36 1.37 6.96
C LEU A 85 -13.21 2.60 7.25
N CYS A 86 -14.40 2.71 6.64
CA CYS A 86 -15.29 3.83 6.89
C CYS A 86 -15.70 3.92 8.38
N LYS A 87 -16.01 2.78 9.02
CA LYS A 87 -16.37 2.76 10.45
C LYS A 87 -15.23 3.26 11.35
N VAL A 88 -14.00 2.80 11.10
CA VAL A 88 -12.82 3.21 11.87
C VAL A 88 -12.49 4.67 11.60
N LEU A 89 -12.50 5.12 10.34
CA LEU A 89 -12.30 6.51 9.97
C LEU A 89 -13.29 7.44 10.68
N CYS A 90 -14.60 7.17 10.59
CA CYS A 90 -15.60 8.00 11.25
C CYS A 90 -15.41 8.07 12.76
N LYS A 91 -14.89 7.00 13.38
CA LYS A 91 -14.69 6.92 14.83
C LYS A 91 -13.41 7.62 15.30
N TYR A 92 -12.33 7.53 14.51
CA TYR A 92 -10.98 7.87 14.96
C TYR A 92 -10.26 8.95 14.13
N ALA A 93 -10.89 9.49 13.07
CA ALA A 93 -10.27 10.52 12.23
C ALA A 93 -9.91 11.81 13.00
N LYS A 94 -10.55 12.06 14.14
CA LYS A 94 -10.31 13.26 14.95
C LYS A 94 -9.04 13.16 15.82
N ASP A 95 -8.68 11.96 16.25
CA ASP A 95 -7.75 11.72 17.36
C ASP A 95 -6.70 10.65 17.07
N SER A 96 -6.71 10.03 15.89
CA SER A 96 -5.73 9.03 15.49
C SER A 96 -5.11 9.35 14.14
N SER A 97 -3.85 8.92 13.98
CA SER A 97 -3.17 9.04 12.70
C SER A 97 -3.74 8.06 11.66
N LEU A 98 -3.56 8.34 10.37
CA LEU A 98 -3.96 7.43 9.29
C LEU A 98 -3.32 6.03 9.44
N TYR A 99 -2.07 5.97 9.91
CA TYR A 99 -1.38 4.71 10.16
C TYR A 99 -2.09 3.87 11.23
N GLU A 100 -2.46 4.48 12.35
CA GLU A 100 -3.20 3.82 13.42
C GLU A 100 -4.61 3.40 12.99
N ILE A 101 -5.27 4.24 12.18
CA ILE A 101 -6.57 3.92 11.59
C ILE A 101 -6.46 2.66 10.73
N LEU A 102 -5.50 2.59 9.80
CA LEU A 102 -5.31 1.42 8.94
C LEU A 102 -4.89 0.17 9.74
N LYS A 103 -4.06 0.32 10.76
CA LYS A 103 -3.71 -0.76 11.70
C LYS A 103 -4.94 -1.31 12.41
N THR A 104 -5.83 -0.43 12.87
CA THR A 104 -7.09 -0.80 13.53
C THR A 104 -8.05 -1.50 12.56
N VAL A 105 -8.08 -1.09 11.28
CA VAL A 105 -8.87 -1.76 10.24
C VAL A 105 -8.40 -3.21 10.05
N ILE A 106 -7.08 -3.43 9.97
CA ILE A 106 -6.50 -4.77 9.85
C ILE A 106 -6.92 -5.64 11.04
N GLN A 107 -6.75 -5.14 12.26
CA GLN A 107 -7.14 -5.86 13.48
C GLN A 107 -8.64 -6.23 13.50
N ASN A 108 -9.51 -5.29 13.11
CA ASN A 108 -10.95 -5.52 13.06
C ASN A 108 -11.35 -6.57 12.01
N LEU A 109 -10.61 -6.65 10.89
CA LEU A 109 -10.85 -7.66 9.87
C LEU A 109 -10.32 -9.03 10.27
N SER A 110 -9.18 -9.10 10.96
CA SER A 110 -8.66 -10.35 11.53
C SER A 110 -9.64 -10.96 12.54
N ASN A 111 -10.42 -10.15 13.25
CA ASN A 111 -11.41 -10.64 14.21
C ASN A 111 -12.76 -11.01 13.57
N LYS A 112 -12.97 -10.70 12.28
CA LYS A 112 -14.19 -11.10 11.56
C LYS A 112 -14.05 -12.53 11.06
N GLN A 113 -14.87 -13.43 11.60
CA GLN A 113 -15.08 -14.76 11.05
C GLN A 113 -16.38 -14.78 10.24
N ASN A 114 -16.36 -15.46 9.09
CA ASN A 114 -17.57 -15.96 8.46
C ASN A 114 -17.66 -17.45 8.79
N GLY A 115 -18.83 -17.98 9.14
CA GLY A 115 -19.02 -19.31 9.75
C GLY A 115 -18.38 -20.53 9.06
N GLU A 116 -17.77 -20.38 7.88
CA GLU A 116 -17.01 -21.41 7.17
C GLU A 116 -15.67 -20.93 6.55
N CYS A 117 -15.32 -19.64 6.62
CA CYS A 117 -14.13 -19.10 5.94
C CYS A 117 -13.07 -18.58 6.90
N GLU A 118 -11.83 -18.83 6.50
CA GLU A 118 -10.57 -18.37 7.07
C GLU A 118 -10.58 -16.86 7.39
N TYR A 119 -9.78 -16.46 8.38
CA TYR A 119 -9.64 -15.06 8.77
C TYR A 119 -9.34 -14.15 7.58
N ILE A 120 -9.93 -12.96 7.56
CA ILE A 120 -9.61 -11.99 6.50
C ILE A 120 -8.25 -11.40 6.78
N HIS A 121 -7.26 -11.84 6.02
CA HIS A 121 -5.91 -11.34 6.12
C HIS A 121 -5.74 -10.10 5.22
N SER A 122 -5.76 -8.91 5.81
CA SER A 122 -5.50 -7.63 5.15
C SER A 122 -4.05 -7.19 5.37
N ARG A 123 -3.47 -6.42 4.43
CA ARG A 123 -2.07 -5.97 4.48
C ARG A 123 -1.98 -4.44 4.36
N MET A 124 -1.00 -3.85 5.02
CA MET A 124 -0.59 -2.46 4.79
C MET A 124 0.90 -2.41 4.43
N ILE A 125 1.27 -1.56 3.47
CA ILE A 125 2.66 -1.31 3.06
C ILE A 125 2.95 0.18 3.26
N ASN A 126 4.04 0.47 3.99
CA ASN A 126 4.57 1.82 4.11
C ASN A 126 5.67 2.03 3.06
N GLN A 127 5.46 2.97 2.13
CA GLN A 127 6.41 3.37 1.10
C GLN A 127 6.84 4.83 1.34
N GLY A 128 7.73 5.01 2.30
CA GLY A 128 8.30 6.33 2.61
C GLY A 128 7.35 7.29 3.32
N PHE A 129 6.31 6.77 4.00
CA PHE A 129 5.36 7.54 4.79
C PHE A 129 5.81 7.61 6.25
N PHE A 130 6.71 8.55 6.56
CA PHE A 130 7.34 8.63 7.89
C PHE A 130 6.74 9.70 8.81
N ARG A 131 5.92 10.61 8.26
CA ARG A 131 5.26 11.65 9.02
C ARG A 131 3.89 11.16 9.48
N GLU A 132 3.46 11.61 10.66
CA GLU A 132 2.09 11.37 11.10
C GLU A 132 1.12 12.23 10.29
N PHE A 133 0.05 11.59 9.84
CA PHE A 133 -1.03 12.25 9.11
C PHE A 133 -2.31 12.17 9.94
N PHE A 134 -2.83 13.33 10.31
CA PHE A 134 -4.10 13.47 11.02
C PHE A 134 -5.11 14.16 10.11
N PHE A 135 -6.36 13.72 10.12
CA PHE A 135 -7.40 14.27 9.24
C PHE A 135 -7.95 15.62 9.71
N GLN A 136 -7.91 15.89 11.01
CA GLN A 136 -8.37 17.15 11.62
C GLN A 136 -9.77 17.59 11.12
N PRO A 137 -10.80 16.71 11.22
CA PRO A 137 -12.15 17.07 10.82
C PRO A 137 -12.70 18.22 11.68
N GLY A 138 -13.40 19.17 11.05
CA GLY A 138 -14.06 20.29 11.75
C GLY A 138 -13.17 21.48 12.11
N ILE A 139 -11.91 21.54 11.63
CA ILE A 139 -10.97 22.64 11.95
C ILE A 139 -11.36 24.00 11.33
N LEU A 140 -12.37 24.04 10.45
CA LEU A 140 -12.83 25.26 9.77
C LEU A 140 -14.19 25.76 10.27
N ASP A 141 -14.75 25.21 11.35
CA ASP A 141 -16.08 25.59 11.84
C ASP A 141 -16.04 26.82 12.78
N ASP A 142 -15.28 27.85 12.40
CA ASP A 142 -15.35 29.20 12.98
C ASP A 142 -16.21 30.10 12.06
N SER A 143 -17.54 29.99 12.15
CA SER A 143 -18.51 30.91 11.53
C SER A 143 -19.79 30.99 12.35
#